data_AF-A0A1E5A494-F1
#
_entry.id   AF-A0A1E5A494-F1
#
_cell.length_a   1.000
_cell.length_b   1.000
_cell.length_c   1.000
_cell.angle_alpha   90.00
_cell.angle_beta   90.00
_cell.angle_gamma   90.00
#
_symmetry.space_group_name_H-M   'P 1'
#
loop_
_entity.id
_entity.type
_entity.pdbx_description
1 polymer ?
#
loop_
_entity_poly.entity_id
_entity_poly.type
_entity_poly.pdbx_seq_one_letter_code
_entity_poly.pdbx_strand_id
1 'polypeptide(L)'
;MKCPNCDIALMMTDRKGIEIDFCTQCRGVWLDRGELDKIVELTVEERTVAIKNSQTNDWRPAKSDQARQYVESRDKGRKQYKKRDSIISELFD
;
A
#
# COMPACT_ATOMS: atom_id res chain seq x y z
N MET A 1 -30.02 -9.81 21.89
CA MET A 1 -29.62 -9.28 23.22
C MET A 1 -30.12 -7.85 23.38
N LYS A 2 -30.05 -7.22 24.57
CA LYS A 2 -30.53 -5.83 24.79
C LYS A 2 -29.36 -4.84 24.84
N CYS A 3 -29.53 -3.69 24.20
CA CYS A 3 -28.56 -2.59 24.24
C CYS A 3 -28.39 -2.07 25.69
N PRO A 4 -27.16 -1.89 26.21
CA PRO A 4 -26.94 -1.51 27.59
C PRO A 4 -27.20 -0.01 27.83
N ASN A 5 -27.27 0.77 26.75
CA ASN A 5 -27.49 2.21 26.79
C ASN A 5 -28.96 2.60 26.61
N CYS A 6 -29.72 1.83 25.84
CA CYS A 6 -31.12 2.14 25.49
C CYS A 6 -32.13 1.08 25.95
N ASP A 7 -31.68 -0.06 26.47
CA ASP A 7 -32.46 -1.24 26.88
C ASP A 7 -33.41 -1.82 25.80
N ILE A 8 -33.18 -1.48 24.53
CA ILE A 8 -33.94 -2.04 23.40
C ILE A 8 -33.27 -3.28 22.82
N ALA A 9 -34.04 -4.11 22.11
CA ALA A 9 -33.51 -5.24 21.37
C ALA A 9 -32.55 -4.77 20.26
N LEU A 10 -31.40 -5.43 20.16
CA LEU A 10 -30.45 -5.22 19.08
C LEU A 10 -30.95 -5.91 17.81
N MET A 11 -30.61 -5.31 16.69
CA MET A 11 -30.92 -5.84 15.36
C MET A 11 -29.65 -6.48 14.79
N MET A 12 -29.79 -7.71 14.32
CA MET A 12 -28.66 -8.48 13.77
C MET A 12 -28.56 -8.22 12.26
N THR A 13 -27.34 -8.05 11.75
CA THR A 13 -27.07 -7.93 10.33
C THR A 13 -25.78 -8.65 9.97
N ASP A 14 -25.76 -9.33 8.83
CA ASP A 14 -24.52 -9.84 8.24
C ASP A 14 -23.91 -8.78 7.33
N ARG A 15 -22.61 -8.52 7.47
CA ARG A 15 -21.81 -7.73 6.54
C ARG A 15 -20.50 -8.42 6.24
N LYS A 16 -20.29 -8.77 4.97
CA LYS A 16 -19.07 -9.46 4.49
C LYS A 16 -18.80 -10.77 5.25
N GLY A 17 -19.84 -11.50 5.67
CA GLY A 17 -19.72 -12.74 6.42
C GLY A 17 -19.39 -12.54 7.91
N ILE A 18 -19.63 -11.33 8.42
CA ILE A 18 -19.48 -10.97 9.83
C ILE A 18 -20.85 -10.60 10.35
N GLU A 19 -21.32 -11.34 11.35
CA GLU A 19 -22.54 -11.03 12.07
C GLU A 19 -22.28 -9.82 12.99
N ILE A 20 -23.21 -8.88 12.99
CA ILE A 20 -23.09 -7.61 13.70
C ILE A 20 -24.42 -7.30 14.37
N ASP A 21 -24.40 -7.12 15.68
CA ASP A 21 -25.54 -6.63 16.45
C ASP A 21 -25.46 -5.10 16.56
N PHE A 22 -26.48 -4.39 16.09
CA PHE A 22 -26.53 -2.94 16.21
C PHE A 22 -27.84 -2.43 16.84
N CYS A 23 -27.73 -1.34 17.58
CA CYS A 23 -28.87 -0.65 18.18
C CYS A 23 -29.43 0.40 17.22
N THR A 24 -30.72 0.36 16.91
CA THR A 24 -31.35 1.33 16.01
C THR A 24 -31.52 2.72 16.62
N GLN A 25 -31.49 2.85 17.94
CA GLN A 25 -31.64 4.15 18.62
C GLN A 25 -30.31 4.88 18.81
N CYS A 26 -29.36 4.27 19.52
CA CYS A 26 -28.06 4.91 19.78
C CYS A 26 -27.00 4.62 18.71
N ARG A 27 -27.27 3.73 17.75
CA ARG A 27 -26.29 3.26 16.75
C ARG A 27 -25.06 2.58 17.35
N GLY A 28 -25.15 2.13 18.60
CA GLY A 28 -24.13 1.29 19.23
C GLY A 28 -24.01 -0.06 18.52
N VAL A 29 -22.79 -0.57 18.41
CA VAL A 29 -22.47 -1.84 17.77
C VAL A 29 -21.89 -2.78 18.83
N TRP A 30 -22.35 -4.03 18.82
CA TRP A 30 -21.85 -5.11 19.65
C TRP A 30 -21.30 -6.23 18.80
N LEU A 31 -20.16 -6.74 19.22
CA LEU A 31 -19.36 -7.74 18.52
C LEU A 31 -18.82 -8.74 19.54
N ASP A 32 -18.80 -10.01 19.16
CA ASP A 32 -18.18 -11.08 19.94
C ASP A 32 -16.66 -11.16 19.73
N ARG A 33 -15.99 -11.92 20.61
CA ARG A 33 -14.52 -12.06 20.62
C ARG A 33 -13.91 -12.59 19.31
N GLY A 34 -14.67 -13.24 18.43
CA GLY A 34 -14.18 -13.70 17.11
C GLY A 34 -14.58 -12.83 15.93
N GLU A 35 -15.55 -11.93 16.10
CA GLU A 35 -16.03 -11.05 15.03
C GLU A 35 -15.13 -9.84 14.87
N LEU A 36 -14.64 -9.31 16.00
CA LEU A 36 -13.69 -8.20 15.98
C LEU A 36 -12.42 -8.55 15.20
N ASP A 37 -11.87 -9.75 15.41
CA ASP A 37 -10.66 -10.21 14.72
C ASP A 37 -10.88 -10.27 13.20
N LYS A 38 -12.03 -10.78 12.75
CA LYS A 38 -12.40 -10.81 11.32
C LYS A 38 -12.50 -9.41 10.72
N ILE A 39 -13.06 -8.44 11.46
CA ILE A 39 -13.14 -7.06 11.00
C ILE A 39 -11.73 -6.47 10.84
N VAL A 40 -10.85 -6.69 11.81
CA VAL A 40 -9.47 -6.20 11.76
C VAL A 40 -8.75 -6.77 10.54
N GLU A 41 -8.82 -8.09 10.32
CA GLU A 41 -8.18 -8.75 9.17
C GLU A 41 -8.67 -8.19 7.83
N LEU A 42 -9.99 -8.10 7.62
CA LEU A 42 -10.57 -7.52 6.41
C LEU A 42 -10.13 -6.06 6.19
N THR A 43 -10.06 -5.25 7.24
CA THR A 43 -9.67 -3.84 7.10
C THR A 43 -8.19 -3.68 6.72
N VAL A 44 -7.32 -4.57 7.19
CA VAL A 44 -5.90 -4.60 6.82
C VAL A 44 -5.77 -5.01 5.35
N GLU A 45 -6.46 -6.07 4.94
CA GLU A 45 -6.46 -6.52 3.55
C GLU A 45 -6.91 -5.41 2.59
N GLU A 46 -8.05 -4.76 2.86
CA GLU A 46 -8.56 -3.66 2.04
C GLU A 46 -7.55 -2.50 1.92
N ARG A 47 -6.88 -2.14 3.01
CA ARG A 47 -5.83 -1.12 2.99
C ARG A 47 -4.62 -1.55 2.18
N THR A 48 -4.17 -2.80 2.30
CA THR A 48 -3.00 -3.29 1.55
C THR A 48 -3.25 -3.29 0.04
N VAL A 49 -4.46 -3.66 -0.39
CA VAL A 49 -4.85 -3.63 -1.81
C VAL A 49 -4.88 -2.19 -2.33
N ALA A 50 -5.45 -1.26 -1.55
CA ALA A 50 -5.48 0.16 -1.92
C ALA A 50 -4.08 0.76 -2.08
N ILE A 51 -3.12 0.38 -1.22
CA ILE A 51 -1.72 0.84 -1.31
C ILE A 51 -0.99 0.23 -2.52
N LYS A 52 -1.21 -1.06 -2.82
CA LYS A 52 -0.58 -1.69 -3.99
C LYS A 52 -1.05 -1.07 -5.30
N ASN A 53 -2.34 -0.72 -5.39
CA ASN A 53 -2.89 -0.07 -6.57
C ASN A 53 -2.42 1.38 -6.78
N SER A 54 -1.95 2.07 -5.73
CA SER A 54 -1.41 3.43 -5.86
C SER A 54 0.07 3.48 -6.26
N GLN A 55 0.79 2.36 -6.18
CA GLN A 55 2.22 2.27 -6.53
C GLN A 55 2.49 1.74 -7.95
N THR A 56 1.48 1.36 -8.72
CA THR A 56 1.64 1.16 -10.17
C THR A 56 1.46 2.49 -10.91
N ASN A 57 2.22 3.51 -10.50
CA ASN A 57 2.48 4.62 -11.39
C ASN A 57 3.42 4.11 -12.49
N ASP A 58 2.90 4.11 -13.70
CA ASP A 58 3.55 3.78 -14.96
C ASP A 58 5.00 4.31 -15.06
N TRP A 59 6.00 3.50 -14.69
CA TRP A 59 7.33 3.69 -15.26
C TRP A 59 7.36 3.03 -16.63
N ARG A 60 6.66 3.67 -17.58
CA ARG A 60 6.84 3.40 -19.00
C ARG A 60 8.01 4.28 -19.42
N PRO A 61 9.23 3.76 -19.65
CA PRO A 61 10.26 4.58 -20.25
C PRO A 61 9.72 4.96 -21.63
N ALA A 62 9.43 6.24 -21.83
CA ALA A 62 9.15 6.78 -23.14
C ALA A 62 10.39 6.47 -23.98
N LYS A 63 10.35 5.39 -24.77
CA LYS A 63 11.26 5.19 -25.88
C LYS A 63 10.97 6.32 -26.86
N SER A 64 11.62 7.47 -26.66
CA SER A 64 11.79 8.42 -27.73
C SER A 64 12.77 7.78 -28.71
N ASP A 65 12.32 7.56 -29.93
CA ASP A 65 13.06 6.92 -31.02
C ASP A 65 14.31 7.72 -31.49
N GLN A 66 14.80 8.67 -30.69
CA GLN A 66 15.86 9.61 -31.03
C GLN A 66 17.21 9.31 -30.34
N ALA A 67 17.29 8.28 -29.50
CA ALA A 67 18.52 7.91 -28.79
C ALA A 67 19.38 6.84 -29.53
N ARG A 68 18.97 6.40 -30.72
CA ARG A 68 19.70 5.36 -31.48
C ARG A 68 20.78 5.86 -32.43
N GLN A 69 20.84 7.15 -32.72
CA GLN A 69 21.75 7.65 -33.77
C GLN A 69 23.07 8.25 -33.24
N TYR A 70 23.20 8.49 -31.94
CA TYR A 70 24.37 9.21 -31.40
C TYR A 70 25.46 8.32 -30.79
N VAL A 71 25.19 7.04 -30.57
CA VAL A 71 26.11 6.15 -29.82
C VAL A 71 27.13 5.43 -30.72
N GLU A 72 26.89 5.32 -32.03
CA GLU A 72 27.79 4.57 -32.94
C GLU A 72 28.98 5.37 -33.52
N SER A 73 29.07 6.68 -33.31
CA SER A 73 30.07 7.52 -33.98
C SER A 73 31.30 7.91 -33.14
N ARG A 74 31.49 7.37 -31.93
CA ARG A 74 32.59 7.77 -31.04
C ARG A 74 33.53 6.64 -30.59
N ASP A 75 33.55 5.51 -31.31
CA ASP A 75 34.43 4.37 -31.00
C ASP A 75 35.79 4.42 -31.72
N LYS A 76 36.36 5.61 -31.93
CA LYS A 76 37.70 5.79 -32.50
C LYS A 76 38.42 6.97 -31.86
N GLY A 77 39.05 6.75 -30.71
CA GLY A 77 40.12 7.65 -30.29
C GLY A 77 40.45 7.71 -28.80
N ARG A 78 41.60 7.09 -28.50
CA ARG A 78 42.59 7.50 -27.49
C ARG A 78 42.35 7.11 -26.03
N LYS A 79 43.23 6.17 -25.66
CA LYS A 79 43.80 5.89 -24.34
C LYS A 79 44.06 7.15 -23.48
N GLN A 80 44.07 6.89 -22.17
CA GLN A 80 45.00 7.45 -21.18
C GLN A 80 44.55 8.73 -20.45
N TYR A 81 43.97 8.59 -19.25
CA TYR A 81 44.59 9.09 -18.02
C TYR A 81 43.92 8.50 -16.76
N LYS A 82 44.76 8.13 -15.79
CA LYS A 82 44.42 7.56 -14.47
C LYS A 82 43.98 8.65 -13.47
N LYS A 83 43.45 8.16 -12.33
CA LYS A 83 43.31 8.76 -10.98
C LYS A 83 42.00 9.52 -10.76
N ARG A 84 41.33 9.42 -9.61
CA ARG A 84 41.63 8.77 -8.32
C ARG A 84 40.33 8.68 -7.51
N ASP A 85 40.20 7.60 -6.76
CA ASP A 85 39.26 7.45 -5.65
C ASP A 85 39.51 8.56 -4.63
N SER A 86 38.56 9.46 -4.39
CA SER A 86 38.69 10.51 -3.38
C SER A 86 37.36 11.05 -2.84
N ILE A 87 36.22 10.36 -3.03
CA ILE A 87 34.91 10.88 -2.55
C ILE A 87 34.08 9.82 -1.80
N ILE A 88 34.42 8.52 -1.85
CA ILE A 88 33.59 7.44 -1.29
C ILE A 88 34.18 6.82 0.00
N SER A 89 35.39 7.19 0.40
CA SER A 89 36.06 6.58 1.58
C SER A 89 35.89 7.34 2.91
N GLU A 90 35.11 8.43 2.97
CA GLU A 90 34.89 9.21 4.21
C GLU A 90 33.40 9.36 4.60
N LEU A 91 32.46 8.75 3.87
CA LEU A 91 31.01 8.85 4.16
C LEU A 91 30.37 7.55 4.70
N PHE A 92 31.19 6.51 4.93
CA PHE A 92 30.77 5.26 5.57
C PHE A 92 31.75 4.91 6.70
N ASP A 93 31.74 5.74 7.73
CA ASP A 93 31.84 5.22 9.11
C ASP A 93 30.40 5.02 9.61
#